data_AF-A0A661UMU0-F1
#
_entry.id   AF-A0A661UMU0-F1
#
_cell.length_a   1.000
_cell.length_b   1.000
_cell.length_c   1.000
_cell.angle_alpha   90.00
_cell.angle_beta   90.00
_cell.angle_gamma   90.00
#
_symmetry.space_group_name_H-M   'P 1'
#
loop_
_entity.id
_entity.type
_entity.pdbx_description
1 polymer ?
#
loop_
_entity_poly.entity_id
_entity_poly.type
_entity_poly.pdbx_seq_one_letter_code
_entity_poly.pdbx_strand_id
1 'polypeptide(L)' 'MPNRSSKAGHIPQRTCVVCRKKSDKRKLMRFVLLDFEIVFDLNCDIKKRGYYVCDDNNCLQKLEKRVKKILRGRS' A
#
# COMPACT_ATOMS: atom_id res chain seq x y z
N MET A 1 7.28 1.85 -27.34
CA MET A 1 6.80 1.68 -25.95
C MET A 1 6.68 3.07 -25.35
N PRO A 2 5.50 3.63 -25.05
CA PRO A 2 5.43 4.99 -24.57
C PRO A 2 6.08 5.07 -23.18
N ASN A 3 7.16 5.84 -23.09
CA ASN A 3 7.82 6.18 -21.85
C ASN A 3 7.77 7.70 -21.64
N ARG A 4 7.43 8.06 -20.40
CA ARG A 4 7.98 9.15 -19.58
C ARG A 4 7.40 10.55 -19.49
N SER A 5 6.47 11.01 -20.32
CA SER A 5 5.98 12.41 -20.12
C SER A 5 4.56 12.70 -20.60
N SER A 6 3.65 11.71 -20.64
CA SER A 6 2.25 12.08 -20.92
C SER A 6 1.65 12.79 -19.70
N LYS A 7 1.45 14.11 -19.85
CA LYS A 7 0.61 14.94 -18.97
C LYS A 7 -0.88 14.54 -19.03
N ALA A 8 -1.21 13.39 -19.63
CA ALA A 8 -2.57 12.89 -19.78
C ALA A 8 -2.90 12.00 -18.58
N GLY A 9 -3.52 12.59 -17.54
CA GLY A 9 -4.41 11.92 -16.58
C GLY A 9 -4.00 10.56 -15.98
N HIS A 10 -2.74 10.16 -16.00
CA HIS A 10 -2.33 8.83 -15.57
C HIS A 10 -2.52 8.71 -14.07
N ILE A 11 -3.57 7.99 -13.68
CA ILE A 11 -3.85 7.68 -12.29
C ILE A 11 -2.96 6.50 -11.91
N PRO A 12 -1.98 6.68 -10.99
CA PRO A 12 -1.14 5.58 -10.57
C PRO A 12 -1.99 4.50 -9.91
N GLN A 13 -1.87 3.26 -10.38
CA GLN A 13 -2.52 2.12 -9.75
C GLN A 13 -1.58 1.45 -8.74
N ARG A 14 -2.18 0.89 -7.69
CA ARG A 14 -1.50 0.18 -6.60
C ARG A 14 -2.26 -1.10 -6.28
N THR A 15 -1.57 -2.04 -5.65
CA THR A 15 -2.12 -3.34 -5.31
C THR A 15 -2.30 -3.44 -3.80
N CYS A 16 -3.50 -3.79 -3.36
CA CYS A 16 -3.76 -4.07 -1.95
C CYS A 16 -2.93 -5.28 -1.51
N VAL A 17 -2.19 -5.15 -0.40
CA VAL A 17 -1.35 -6.23 0.11
C VAL A 17 -2.16 -7.42 0.62
N VAL A 18 -3.42 -7.19 1.01
CA VAL A 18 -4.31 -8.20 1.57
C VAL A 18 -5.05 -8.96 0.46
N CYS A 19 -5.91 -8.28 -0.31
CA CYS A 19 -6.76 -8.93 -1.30
C CYS A 19 -6.14 -9.02 -2.70
N ARG A 20 -4.96 -8.43 -2.92
CA ARG A 20 -4.22 -8.43 -4.20
C ARG A 20 -4.95 -7.76 -5.38
N LYS A 21 -6.09 -7.10 -5.15
CA LYS A 21 -6.77 -6.27 -6.15
C LYS A 21 -5.95 -5.01 -6.46
N LYS A 22 -5.93 -4.64 -7.74
CA LYS A 22 -5.40 -3.35 -8.21
C LYS A 22 -6.49 -2.29 -8.08
N SER A 23 -6.13 -1.11 -7.63
CA SER A 23 -7.02 0.04 -7.53
C SER A 23 -6.22 1.34 -7.71
N ASP A 24 -6.91 2.44 -7.93
CA ASP A 24 -6.31 3.76 -7.99
C ASP A 24 -5.60 4.09 -6.68
N LYS A 25 -4.42 4.72 -6.73
CA LYS A 25 -3.62 5.07 -5.53
C LYS A 25 -4.47 5.79 -4.48
N ARG A 26 -5.37 6.67 -4.92
CA ARG A 26 -6.23 7.49 -4.04
C ARG A 26 -7.33 6.69 -3.32
N LYS A 27 -7.64 5.47 -3.77
CA LYS A 27 -8.66 4.58 -3.18
C LYS A 27 -8.08 3.58 -2.18
N LEU A 28 -6.76 3.59 -1.98
CA LEU A 28 -6.08 2.72 -1.04
C LEU A 28 -5.38 3.55 0.03
N MET A 29 -5.45 3.08 1.27
CA MET A 29 -4.70 3.67 2.36
C MET A 29 -3.25 3.20 2.32
N ARG A 30 -2.32 4.15 2.37
CA ARG A 30 -0.88 3.87 2.47
C ARG A 30 -0.52 3.69 3.94
N PHE A 31 0.28 2.66 4.23
CA PHE A 31 0.91 2.48 5.53
C PHE A 31 2.38 2.10 5.36
N VAL A 32 3.19 2.38 6.38
CA VAL A 32 4.57 1.94 6.50
C VAL A 32 4.71 0.99 7.67
N LEU A 33 5.78 0.21 7.66
CA LEU A 33 6.18 -0.59 8.80
C LEU A 33 7.38 0.09 9.46
N LEU A 34 7.18 0.61 10.68
CA LEU A 34 8.20 1.22 11.53
C LEU A 34 8.31 0.38 12.79
N ASP A 35 9.51 -0.12 13.09
CA ASP A 35 9.78 -0.90 14.32
C ASP A 35 8.72 -1.98 14.62
N PHE A 36 8.32 -2.71 13.57
CA PHE A 36 7.30 -3.77 13.57
C PHE A 36 5.84 -3.33 13.71
N GLU A 37 5.58 -2.03 13.84
CA GLU A 37 4.26 -1.44 13.93
C GLU A 37 3.74 -0.89 12.60
N ILE A 38 2.42 -0.82 12.47
CA ILE A 38 1.72 -0.25 11.32
C ILE A 38 1.51 1.25 11.57
N VAL A 39 2.05 2.09 10.68
CA VAL A 39 1.80 3.53 10.72
C VAL A 39 1.14 3.96 9.40
N PHE A 40 -0.07 4.51 9.47
CA PHE A 40 -0.75 5.06 8.32
C PHE A 40 -0.09 6.38 7.90
N ASP A 41 0.29 6.47 6.63
CA ASP A 41 0.96 7.62 6.05
C ASP A 41 0.07 8.22 4.96
N LEU A 42 -0.89 9.02 5.40
CA LEU A 42 -1.91 9.64 4.56
C LEU A 42 -1.28 10.64 3.58
N ASN A 43 -0.25 11.36 4.01
CA ASN A 43 0.42 12.38 3.19
C ASN A 43 1.50 11.79 2.26
N CYS A 44 1.92 10.54 2.49
CA CYS A 44 3.00 9.86 1.77
C CYS A 44 4.41 10.46 2.02
N ASP A 45 4.64 11.05 3.19
CA ASP A 45 5.87 11.79 3.50
C ASP A 45 6.97 10.92 4.14
N ILE A 46 6.60 9.72 4.62
CA ILE A 46 7.55 8.83 5.31
C ILE A 46 8.41 8.10 4.28
N LYS A 47 9.73 8.37 4.35
CA LYS A 47 10.80 7.79 3.50
C LYS A 47 11.14 6.34 3.84
N LYS A 48 10.13 5.48 3.99
CA LYS A 48 10.24 4.03 4.18
C LYS A 48 9.41 3.30 3.14
N ARG A 49 9.58 1.97 3.05
CA ARG A 49 8.80 1.13 2.14
C ARG A 49 7.31 1.21 2.51
N GLY A 50 6.54 1.89 1.67
CA GLY A 50 5.09 1.99 1.79
C GLY A 50 4.37 0.77 1.20
N TYR A 51 3.30 0.38 1.87
CA TYR A 51 2.35 -0.65 1.47
C TYR A 51 0.96 -0.02 1.33
N TYR A 52 0.08 -0.68 0.59
CA TYR A 52 -1.28 -0.19 0.34
C TYR A 52 -2.30 -1.23 0.77
N VAL A 53 -3.36 -0.81 1.43
CA VAL A 53 -4.51 -1.63 1.83
C VAL A 53 -5.80 -0.95 1.38
N CYS A 54 -6.84 -1.73 1.10
CA CYS A 54 -8.15 -1.15 0.83
C CYS A 54 -8.72 -0.49 2.09
N ASP A 55 -9.49 0.57 1.89
CA ASP A 55 -10.31 1.20 2.91
C ASP A 55 -11.64 0.45 3.09
N ASP A 56 -11.54 -0.84 3.41
CA ASP A 56 -12.69 -1.69 3.68
C ASP A 56 -12.40 -2.61 4.87
N ASN A 57 -13.43 -2.88 5.68
CA ASN A 57 -13.31 -3.68 6.90
C ASN A 57 -12.74 -5.07 6.65
N ASN A 58 -13.05 -5.70 5.51
CA ASN A 58 -12.59 -7.04 5.19
C ASN A 58 -11.07 -7.08 4.96
N CYS A 59 -10.49 -6.05 4.33
CA CYS A 59 -9.05 -5.92 4.18
C CYS A 59 -8.36 -5.52 5.50
N LEU A 60 -8.97 -4.59 6.26
CA LEU A 60 -8.41 -4.11 7.53
C LEU A 60 -8.33 -5.20 8.60
N GLN A 61 -9.39 -6.01 8.76
CA GLN A 61 -9.38 -7.13 9.71
C GLN A 61 -8.31 -8.18 9.40
N LYS A 62 -7.93 -8.34 8.12
CA LYS A 62 -6.91 -9.29 7.68
C LYS A 62 -5.51 -8.67 7.61
N LEU A 63 -5.38 -7.37 7.87
CA LEU A 63 -4.15 -6.62 7.70
C LEU A 63 -3.04 -7.11 8.63
N GLU A 64 -3.36 -7.30 9.91
CA GLU A 64 -2.40 -7.74 10.94
C GLU A 64 -1.74 -9.08 10.56
N LYS A 65 -2.55 -10.09 10.20
CA LYS A 65 -2.08 -11.39 9.73
C LYS A 65 -1.20 -11.26 8.49
N ARG A 66 -1.53 -10.32 7.59
CA ARG A 66 -0.75 -10.08 6.38
C ARG A 66 0.59 -9.41 6.70
N VAL A 67 0.61 -8.44 7.60
CA VAL A 67 1.82 -7.74 8.06
C VAL A 67 2.78 -8.69 8.73
N LYS A 68 2.31 -9.59 9.62
CA LYS A 68 3.14 -10.64 10.22
C LYS A 68 3.87 -11.49 9.16
N LYS A 69 3.19 -11.86 8.07
CA LYS A 69 3.82 -12.58 6.94
C LYS A 69 4.88 -11.73 6.21
N ILE A 70 4.63 -10.43 6.04
CA ILE A 70 5.59 -9.51 5.42
C ILE A 70 6.84 -9.37 6.28
N LEU A 71 6.69 -9.28 7.61
CA LEU A 71 7.81 -9.18 8.55
C LEU A 71 8.65 -10.45 8.59
N ARG A 72 8.03 -11.64 8.52
CA ARG A 72 8.73 -12.94 8.49
C ARG A 72 9.57 -13.16 7.24
N GLY A 73 9.20 -12.57 6.10
CA GLY A 73 9.95 -12.68 4.84
C GLY A 73 11.10 -11.67 4.71
N ARG A 74 11.49 -10.99 5.80
CA ARG A 74 12.64 -10.08 5.86
C ARG A 74 13.90 -10.73 6.46
N SER A 75 13.84 -12.03 6.78
CA SER A 75 14.99 -12.87 7.16
C SER A 75 15.70 -13.43 5.94
#